data_AF-A0A9D8TGT8-F1
#
_entry.id   AF-A0A9D8TGT8-F1
#
_cell.length_a   1.000
_cell.length_b   1.000
_cell.length_c   1.000
_cell.angle_alpha   90.00
_cell.angle_beta   90.00
_cell.angle_gamma   90.00
#
_symmetry.space_group_name_H-M   'P 1'
#
loop_
_entity.id
_entity.type
_entity.pdbx_description
1 polymer ?
#
loop_
_entity_poly.entity_id
_entity_poly.type
_entity_poly.pdbx_seq_one_letter_code
_entity_poly.pdbx_strand_id
1 'polypeptide(L)'
;MNYILLGIIIIVYVFILVALSWYAYRGTKSASDYMVGGRSMNSVVMALSYGATFISASAIVGFGGMAAAFGMGLQWLCLLNMLMGVVIAFIFFGKKTRRLGSALGANTFPQLMGRFFHSRSIEIISAAIIFVGMPIYAAVVMKG
;
A
#
# COMPACT_ATOMS: atom_id res chain seq x y z
N MET A 1 12.87 -24.66 -17.73
CA MET A 1 12.09 -24.20 -16.55
C MET A 1 11.47 -25.42 -15.89
N ASN A 2 11.72 -25.69 -14.61
CA ASN A 2 11.12 -26.86 -13.94
C ASN A 2 9.71 -26.49 -13.43
N TYR A 3 8.68 -26.82 -14.21
CA TYR A 3 7.30 -26.47 -13.92
C TYR A 3 6.77 -27.14 -12.64
N ILE A 4 7.28 -28.32 -12.28
CA ILE A 4 6.89 -29.04 -11.05
C ILE A 4 7.38 -28.26 -9.83
N LEU A 5 8.66 -27.86 -9.83
CA LEU A 5 9.23 -27.04 -8.77
C LEU A 5 8.50 -25.70 -8.62
N LEU A 6 8.21 -25.03 -9.74
CA LEU A 6 7.46 -23.78 -9.74
C LEU A 6 6.04 -23.95 -9.15
N GLY A 7 5.34 -25.01 -9.55
CA GLY A 7 4.00 -25.31 -9.03
C GLY A 7 4.00 -25.53 -7.52
N ILE A 8 4.98 -26.26 -7.00
CA ILE A 8 5.14 -26.47 -5.55
C ILE A 8 5.35 -25.14 -4.83
N ILE A 9 6.25 -24.28 -5.34
CA ILE A 9 6.52 -22.96 -4.74
C ILE A 9 5.25 -22.10 -4.70
N ILE A 10 4.49 -22.05 -5.79
CA ILE A 10 3.24 -21.26 -5.87
C ILE A 10 2.20 -21.78 -4.88
N ILE A 11 2.00 -23.11 -4.82
CA ILE A 11 1.02 -23.71 -3.90
C ILE A 11 1.37 -23.40 -2.45
N VAL A 12 2.64 -23.57 -2.06
CA VAL A 12 3.11 -23.26 -0.71
C VAL A 12 2.93 -21.77 -0.40
N TYR A 13 3.29 -20.90 -1.34
CA TYR A 13 3.13 -19.45 -1.18
C TYR A 13 1.66 -19.04 -0.97
N VAL A 14 0.75 -19.52 -1.84
CA VAL A 14 -0.68 -19.24 -1.72
C VAL A 14 -1.24 -19.81 -0.43
N PHE A 15 -0.82 -21.01 -0.03
CA PHE A 15 -1.25 -21.63 1.23
C PHE A 15 -0.86 -20.77 2.44
N ILE A 16 0.37 -20.28 2.49
CA ILE A 16 0.84 -19.37 3.55
C ILE A 16 -0.01 -18.09 3.57
N LEU A 17 -0.26 -17.48 2.41
CA LEU A 17 -1.09 -16.28 2.31
C LEU A 17 -2.50 -16.53 2.85
N VAL A 18 -3.15 -17.61 2.42
CA VAL A 18 -4.50 -17.96 2.88
C VAL A 18 -4.53 -18.21 4.38
N ALA A 19 -3.53 -18.94 4.93
CA ALA A 19 -3.44 -19.19 6.36
C ALA A 19 -3.28 -17.90 7.17
N LEU A 20 -2.42 -16.97 6.73
CA LEU A 20 -2.23 -15.67 7.38
C LEU A 20 -3.47 -14.78 7.25
N SER A 21 -4.12 -14.75 6.08
CA SER A 21 -5.36 -14.01 5.86
C SER A 21 -6.49 -14.54 6.75
N TRP A 22 -6.62 -15.86 6.88
CA TRP A 22 -7.59 -16.48 7.77
C TRP A 22 -7.33 -16.14 9.25
N TYR A 23 -6.06 -16.20 9.66
CA TYR A 23 -5.65 -15.79 11.01
C TYR A 23 -6.03 -14.33 11.32
N ALA A 24 -5.73 -13.41 10.39
CA ALA A 24 -6.08 -11.99 10.54
C ALA A 24 -7.59 -11.76 10.51
N TYR A 25 -8.32 -12.49 9.67
CA TYR A 25 -9.79 -12.41 9.57
C TYR A 25 -10.47 -12.73 10.89
N ARG A 26 -10.01 -13.78 11.60
CA ARG A 26 -10.56 -14.16 12.92
C ARG A 26 -10.41 -13.06 13.98
N GLY A 27 -9.42 -12.19 13.85
CA GLY A 27 -9.19 -11.05 14.74
C GLY A 27 -10.01 -9.80 14.42
N THR A 28 -10.66 -9.75 13.26
CA THR A 28 -11.34 -8.54 12.78
C THR A 28 -12.79 -8.51 13.24
N LYS A 29 -13.12 -7.62 14.20
CA LYS A 29 -14.48 -7.50 14.77
C LYS A 29 -15.16 -6.17 14.42
N SER A 30 -14.39 -5.13 14.12
CA SER A 30 -14.91 -3.80 13.79
C SER A 30 -14.31 -3.24 12.49
N ALA A 31 -14.95 -2.21 11.93
CA ALA A 31 -14.40 -1.48 10.78
C ALA A 31 -13.04 -0.83 11.10
N SER A 32 -12.78 -0.44 12.35
CA SER A 32 -11.48 0.09 12.74
C SER A 32 -10.41 -1.01 12.77
N ASP A 33 -10.77 -2.24 13.11
CA ASP A 33 -9.85 -3.38 13.07
C ASP A 33 -9.46 -3.68 11.62
N TYR A 34 -10.44 -3.65 10.72
CA TYR A 34 -10.20 -3.88 9.30
C TYR A 34 -9.40 -2.75 8.62
N MET A 35 -9.77 -1.49 8.86
CA MET A 35 -9.22 -0.36 8.11
C MET A 35 -7.87 0.13 8.65
N VAL A 36 -7.64 0.03 9.97
CA VAL A 36 -6.41 0.57 10.61
C VAL A 36 -5.74 -0.41 11.57
N GLY A 37 -6.10 -1.71 11.53
CA GLY A 37 -5.50 -2.74 12.38
C GLY A 37 -5.74 -2.49 13.86
N GLY A 38 -6.89 -1.92 14.23
CA GLY A 38 -7.25 -1.60 15.61
C GLY A 38 -6.34 -0.55 16.26
N ARG A 39 -5.51 0.14 15.47
CA ARG A 39 -4.46 1.07 15.90
C ARG A 39 -3.39 0.44 16.83
N SER A 40 -3.39 -0.87 17.04
CA SER A 40 -2.43 -1.58 17.90
C SER A 40 -1.24 -2.19 17.13
N MET A 41 -1.26 -2.11 15.80
CA MET A 41 -0.21 -2.66 14.95
C MET A 41 1.17 -2.03 15.22
N ASN A 42 2.21 -2.86 15.27
CA ASN A 42 3.59 -2.42 15.49
C ASN A 42 4.07 -1.53 14.32
N SER A 43 4.77 -0.44 14.65
CA SER A 43 5.30 0.53 13.68
C SER A 43 6.19 -0.09 12.61
N VAL A 44 6.97 -1.12 12.95
CA VAL A 44 7.83 -1.84 11.99
C VAL A 44 7.00 -2.61 10.98
N VAL A 45 5.96 -3.31 11.44
CA VAL A 45 5.05 -4.07 10.57
C VAL A 45 4.32 -3.14 9.60
N MET A 46 3.86 -1.98 10.09
CA MET A 46 3.24 -0.97 9.22
C MET A 46 4.21 -0.40 8.18
N ALA A 47 5.46 -0.14 8.56
CA ALA A 47 6.48 0.36 7.64
C ALA A 47 6.83 -0.68 6.56
N LEU A 48 6.98 -1.95 6.94
CA LEU A 48 7.22 -3.05 6.00
C LEU A 48 6.03 -3.25 5.05
N SER A 49 4.80 -3.20 5.57
CA SER A 49 3.59 -3.32 4.75
C SER A 49 3.49 -2.19 3.72
N TYR A 50 3.81 -0.96 4.12
CA TYR A 50 3.82 0.17 3.20
C TYR A 50 4.95 0.04 2.17
N GLY A 51 6.15 -0.36 2.59
CA GLY A 51 7.26 -0.63 1.68
C GLY A 51 6.90 -1.69 0.64
N ALA A 52 6.29 -2.81 1.06
CA ALA A 52 5.82 -3.86 0.15
C ALA A 52 4.78 -3.33 -0.84
N THR A 53 3.87 -2.47 -0.38
CA THR A 53 2.84 -1.83 -1.23
C THR A 53 3.47 -0.89 -2.25
N PHE A 54 4.45 -0.08 -1.84
CA PHE A 54 5.11 0.89 -2.72
C PHE A 54 6.00 0.20 -3.76
N ILE A 55 6.73 -0.84 -3.37
CA ILE A 55 7.55 -1.62 -4.29
C ILE A 55 6.65 -2.31 -5.31
N SER A 56 5.60 -3.03 -4.89
CA SER A 56 4.63 -3.69 -5.78
C SER A 56 5.25 -4.55 -6.91
N ALA A 57 4.41 -5.28 -7.66
CA ALA A 57 4.87 -5.92 -8.89
C ALA A 57 5.20 -4.88 -9.98
N SER A 58 4.47 -3.76 -10.02
CA SER A 58 4.64 -2.72 -11.03
C SER A 58 5.99 -2.01 -10.96
N ALA A 59 6.58 -1.78 -9.79
CA ALA A 59 7.90 -1.15 -9.76
C ALA A 59 8.99 -2.13 -10.21
N ILE A 60 8.88 -3.41 -9.85
CA ILE A 60 9.86 -4.42 -10.27
C ILE A 60 9.79 -4.64 -11.79
N VAL A 61 8.59 -4.89 -12.33
CA VAL A 61 8.39 -5.14 -13.76
C VAL A 61 8.57 -3.86 -14.58
N GLY A 62 7.98 -2.74 -14.13
CA GLY A 62 8.03 -1.46 -14.83
C GLY A 62 9.44 -0.87 -14.86
N PHE A 63 10.14 -0.79 -13.72
CA PHE A 63 11.52 -0.28 -13.71
C PHE A 63 12.49 -1.25 -14.38
N GLY A 64 12.28 -2.56 -14.26
CA GLY A 64 13.02 -3.57 -15.01
C GLY A 64 12.86 -3.39 -16.53
N GLY A 65 11.62 -3.19 -16.99
CA GLY A 65 11.30 -2.93 -18.39
C GLY A 65 11.93 -1.64 -18.91
N MET A 66 11.86 -0.55 -18.14
CA MET A 66 12.50 0.71 -18.50
C MET A 66 14.03 0.60 -18.56
N ALA A 67 14.65 -0.15 -17.65
CA ALA A 67 16.09 -0.40 -17.68
C ALA A 67 16.49 -1.27 -18.89
N ALA A 68 15.64 -2.22 -19.31
CA ALA A 68 15.86 -3.00 -20.52
C ALA A 68 15.73 -2.15 -21.79
N ALA A 69 14.79 -1.20 -21.83
CA ALA A 69 14.55 -0.35 -22.99
C ALA A 69 15.56 0.80 -23.15
N PHE A 70 15.96 1.43 -22.04
CA PHE A 70 16.75 2.66 -22.05
C PHE A 70 18.12 2.53 -21.36
N GLY A 71 18.47 1.31 -20.91
CA GLY A 71 19.75 1.00 -20.26
C GLY A 71 19.76 1.20 -18.75
N MET A 72 20.75 0.60 -18.07
CA MET A 72 20.88 0.65 -16.61
C MET A 72 21.16 2.05 -16.05
N GLY A 73 21.52 3.02 -16.90
CA GLY A 73 21.78 4.40 -16.51
C GLY A 73 20.58 5.15 -15.93
N LEU A 74 19.34 4.63 -16.08
CA LEU A 74 18.13 5.22 -15.51
C LEU A 74 17.70 4.59 -14.17
N GLN A 75 18.38 3.53 -13.71
CA GLN A 75 18.00 2.87 -12.46
C GLN A 75 18.18 3.76 -11.23
N TRP A 76 19.11 4.71 -11.26
CA TRP A 76 19.30 5.64 -10.15
C TRP A 76 18.05 6.51 -9.91
N LEU A 77 17.33 6.92 -10.96
CA LEU A 77 16.08 7.67 -10.84
C LEU A 77 14.98 6.83 -10.19
N CYS A 78 14.90 5.55 -10.56
CA CYS A 78 13.95 4.60 -9.97
C CYS A 78 14.24 4.41 -8.47
N LEU A 79 15.53 4.21 -8.13
CA LEU A 79 15.97 4.06 -6.74
C LEU A 79 15.70 5.33 -5.92
N LEU A 80 16.01 6.50 -6.46
CA LEU A 80 15.77 7.79 -5.81
C LEU A 80 14.27 8.07 -5.63
N ASN A 81 13.45 7.76 -6.63
CA ASN A 81 11.99 7.89 -6.51
C ASN A 81 11.45 7.01 -5.39
N MET A 82 11.95 5.78 -5.28
CA MET A 82 11.51 4.82 -4.26
C MET A 82 11.97 5.19 -2.86
N LEU A 83 13.24 5.58 -2.71
CA LEU A 83 13.80 6.02 -1.43
C LEU A 83 13.16 7.34 -0.98
N MET A 84 13.11 8.36 -1.82
CA MET A 84 12.50 9.64 -1.47
C MET A 84 11.01 9.47 -1.17
N GLY A 85 10.29 8.74 -2.02
CA GLY A 85 8.85 8.52 -1.86
C GLY A 85 8.50 7.82 -0.55
N VAL A 86 9.21 6.74 -0.20
CA VAL A 86 8.92 5.97 1.01
C VAL A 86 9.50 6.64 2.25
N VAL A 87 10.79 7.00 2.22
CA VAL A 87 11.52 7.47 3.41
C VAL A 87 11.04 8.85 3.83
N ILE A 88 10.89 9.80 2.90
CA ILE A 88 10.44 11.15 3.24
C ILE A 88 8.98 11.13 3.68
N ALA A 89 8.10 10.43 2.96
CA ALA A 89 6.69 10.35 3.35
C ALA A 89 6.53 9.78 4.77
N PHE A 90 7.27 8.71 5.11
CA PHE A 90 7.15 8.10 6.43
C PHE A 90 7.78 8.92 7.55
N ILE A 91 8.98 9.46 7.34
CA ILE A 91 9.69 10.24 8.38
C ILE A 91 8.92 11.52 8.70
N PHE A 92 8.47 12.25 7.67
CA PHE A 92 7.88 13.57 7.86
C PHE A 92 6.37 13.52 8.12
N PHE A 93 5.63 12.67 7.39
CA PHE A 93 4.16 12.65 7.46
C PHE A 93 3.62 11.48 8.27
N GLY A 94 4.28 10.31 8.27
CA GLY A 94 3.75 9.09 8.90
C GLY A 94 3.28 9.28 10.35
N LYS A 95 4.14 9.82 11.22
CA LYS A 95 3.79 10.06 12.63
C LYS A 95 2.70 11.13 12.80
N LYS A 96 2.76 12.22 12.03
CA LYS A 96 1.79 13.33 12.12
C LYS A 96 0.40 12.88 11.68
N THR A 97 0.32 12.22 10.52
CA THR A 97 -0.92 11.69 9.96
C THR A 97 -1.56 10.64 10.89
N ARG A 98 -0.76 9.76 11.49
CA ARG A 98 -1.27 8.78 12.47
C ARG A 98 -1.85 9.44 13.72
N ARG A 99 -1.15 10.42 14.30
CA ARG A 99 -1.65 11.16 15.47
C ARG A 99 -2.93 11.92 15.15
N LEU A 100 -2.96 12.62 14.03
CA LEU A 100 -4.12 13.38 13.58
C LEU A 100 -5.33 12.47 13.30
N GLY A 101 -5.12 11.35 12.60
CA GLY A 101 -6.19 10.38 12.35
C GLY A 101 -6.73 9.73 13.62
N SER A 102 -5.88 9.51 14.63
CA SER A 102 -6.35 9.03 15.93
C SER A 102 -7.13 10.10 16.69
N ALA A 103 -6.67 11.35 16.70
CA ALA A 103 -7.34 12.46 17.39
C ALA A 103 -8.72 12.78 16.78
N LEU A 104 -8.83 12.71 15.45
CA LEU A 104 -10.08 12.92 14.73
C LEU A 104 -10.93 11.65 14.61
N GLY A 105 -10.46 10.50 15.11
CA GLY A 105 -11.14 9.20 14.97
C GLY A 105 -11.35 8.74 13.53
N ALA A 106 -10.55 9.23 12.58
CA ALA A 106 -10.66 8.92 11.16
C ALA A 106 -10.08 7.53 10.86
N ASN A 107 -10.80 6.75 10.04
CA ASN A 107 -10.36 5.41 9.63
C ASN A 107 -9.92 5.37 8.16
N THR A 108 -10.23 6.40 7.37
CA THR A 108 -9.85 6.54 5.97
C THR A 108 -9.20 7.89 5.69
N PHE A 109 -8.43 7.99 4.61
CA PHE A 109 -7.83 9.27 4.21
C PHE A 109 -8.88 10.33 3.82
N PRO A 110 -9.96 10.02 3.07
CA PRO A 110 -11.04 10.98 2.84
C PRO A 110 -11.67 11.50 4.13
N GLN A 111 -11.95 10.62 5.10
CA GLN A 111 -12.48 11.02 6.40
C GLN A 111 -11.51 11.90 7.18
N LEU A 112 -10.20 11.61 7.08
CA LEU A 112 -9.17 12.44 7.69
C LEU A 112 -9.24 13.87 7.13
N MET A 113 -9.29 14.03 5.80
CA MET A 113 -9.37 15.33 5.16
C MET A 113 -10.68 16.04 5.46
N GLY A 114 -11.82 15.34 5.36
CA GLY A 114 -13.13 15.88 5.69
C GLY A 114 -13.21 16.42 7.12
N ARG A 115 -12.68 15.67 8.09
CA ARG A 115 -12.66 16.09 9.50
C ARG A 115 -11.63 17.18 9.77
N PHE A 116 -10.48 17.15 9.11
CA PHE A 116 -9.46 18.19 9.26
C PHE A 116 -9.95 19.57 8.75
N PHE A 117 -10.69 19.60 7.64
CA PHE A 117 -11.24 20.82 7.07
C PHE A 117 -12.70 21.12 7.47
N HIS A 118 -13.30 20.28 8.34
CA HIS A 118 -14.71 20.36 8.74
C HIS A 118 -15.69 20.45 7.55
N SER A 119 -15.38 19.78 6.44
CA SER A 119 -16.14 19.86 5.19
C SER A 119 -16.49 18.50 4.63
N ARG A 120 -17.79 18.20 4.58
CA ARG A 120 -18.32 16.98 3.97
C ARG A 120 -18.05 16.93 2.46
N SER A 121 -18.00 18.09 1.79
CA SER A 121 -17.69 18.17 0.36
C SER A 121 -16.28 17.67 0.08
N ILE A 122 -15.30 18.04 0.92
CA ILE A 122 -13.90 17.58 0.77
C ILE A 122 -13.80 16.06 0.98
N GLU A 123 -14.54 15.52 1.95
CA GLU A 123 -14.60 14.06 2.16
C GLU A 123 -15.13 13.34 0.92
N ILE A 124 -16.26 13.80 0.38
CA ILE A 124 -16.91 13.18 -0.78
C ILE A 124 -16.02 13.28 -2.03
N ILE A 125 -15.45 14.46 -2.30
CA ILE A 125 -14.58 14.66 -3.47
C ILE A 125 -13.33 13.79 -3.35
N SER A 126 -12.68 13.76 -2.18
CA SER A 126 -11.50 12.92 -1.95
C SER A 126 -11.82 11.43 -2.10
N ALA A 127 -12.97 11.00 -1.56
CA ALA A 127 -13.44 9.62 -1.69
C ALA A 127 -13.72 9.26 -3.15
N ALA A 128 -14.37 10.14 -3.92
CA ALA A 128 -14.65 9.93 -5.34
C ALA A 128 -13.38 9.83 -6.18
N ILE A 129 -12.39 10.71 -5.94
CA ILE A 129 -11.09 10.66 -6.63
C ILE A 129 -10.40 9.33 -6.38
N ILE A 130 -10.33 8.87 -5.12
CA ILE A 130 -9.71 7.58 -4.79
C ILE A 130 -10.52 6.42 -5.38
N PHE A 131 -11.85 6.47 -5.29
CA PHE A 131 -12.73 5.41 -5.79
C PHE A 131 -12.62 5.20 -7.30
N VAL A 132 -12.51 6.29 -8.08
CA VAL A 132 -12.32 6.22 -9.54
C VAL A 132 -10.86 5.92 -9.89
N GLY A 133 -9.90 6.53 -9.18
CA GLY A 133 -8.48 6.37 -9.47
C GLY A 133 -7.94 4.97 -9.18
N MET A 134 -8.41 4.31 -8.11
CA MET A 134 -7.89 3.00 -7.69
C MET A 134 -8.10 1.88 -8.73
N PRO A 135 -9.29 1.71 -9.34
CA PRO A 135 -9.49 0.73 -10.41
C PRO A 135 -8.60 1.00 -11.63
N ILE A 136 -8.44 2.27 -12.02
CA ILE A 136 -7.57 2.67 -13.15
C ILE A 136 -6.12 2.31 -12.83
N TYR A 137 -5.65 2.67 -11.63
CA TYR A 137 -4.32 2.30 -11.16
C TYR A 137 -4.11 0.79 -11.15
N ALA A 138 -5.06 0.02 -10.58
CA ALA A 138 -4.99 -1.44 -10.55
C ALA A 138 -4.94 -2.05 -11.95
N ALA A 139 -5.70 -1.52 -12.91
CA ALA A 139 -5.67 -1.97 -14.30
C ALA A 139 -4.29 -1.75 -14.94
N VAL A 140 -3.65 -0.60 -14.69
CA VAL A 140 -2.29 -0.32 -15.17
C VAL A 140 -1.28 -1.28 -14.53
N VAL A 141 -1.35 -1.49 -13.21
CA VAL A 141 -0.45 -2.39 -12.48
C VAL A 141 -0.57 -3.83 -12.96
N MET A 142 -1.78 -4.30 -13.27
CA MET A 142 -2.00 -5.66 -13.78
C MET A 142 -1.53 -5.84 -15.22
N LYS A 143 -1.53 -4.77 -16.02
CA LYS A 143 -1.08 -4.80 -17.41
C LYS A 143 0.46 -4.88 -17.52
N GLY A 144 1.18 -4.31 -16.55
CA GLY A 144 2.64 -4.20 -16.57
C GLY A 144 3.10 -2.92 -17.26
#